data_AF-A0A538GPW8-F1
#
_entry.id   AF-A0A538GPW8-F1
#
_cell.length_a   1.000
_cell.length_b   1.000
_cell.length_c   1.000
_cell.angle_alpha   90.00
_cell.angle_beta   90.00
_cell.angle_gamma   90.00
#
_symmetry.space_group_name_H-M   'P 1'
#
loop_
_entity.id
_entity.type
_entity.pdbx_description
1 polymer ?
#
loop_
_entity_poly.entity_id
_entity_poly.type
_entity_poly.pdbx_seq_one_letter_code
_entity_poly.pdbx_strand_id
1 'polypeptide(L)' 'MRRRSFLTGFLLAVGSAIAAVLFRRRAARSKERVELYFADGTMVSLAEGAPGAERLLQHARELLGAAR' A
#
# COMPACT_ATOMS: atom_id res chain seq x y z
N MET A 1 2.41 -37.08 21.16
CA MET A 1 2.30 -36.49 19.80
C MET A 1 1.46 -35.21 19.73
N ARG A 2 0.37 -35.06 20.52
CA ARG A 2 -0.51 -33.85 20.52
C ARG A 2 0.16 -32.50 20.82
N ARG A 3 1.15 -32.44 21.72
CA ARG A 3 1.84 -31.17 22.07
C ARG A 3 2.64 -30.55 20.92
N ARG A 4 3.23 -31.37 20.05
CA ARG A 4 4.01 -30.88 18.89
C ARG A 4 3.11 -30.25 17.83
N SER A 5 1.94 -30.86 17.57
CA SER A 5 0.93 -30.32 16.65
C SER A 5 0.38 -28.96 17.11
N PHE A 6 0.19 -28.77 18.42
CA PHE A 6 -0.28 -27.49 18.96
C PHE A 6 0.78 -26.38 18.81
N LEU A 7 2.05 -26.69 19.07
CA LEU A 7 3.18 -25.77 18.87
C LEU A 7 3.31 -25.34 17.40
N THR A 8 3.21 -26.29 16.47
CA THR A 8 3.26 -25.99 15.04
C THR A 8 2.08 -25.10 14.62
N GLY A 9 0.86 -25.42 15.08
CA GLY A 9 -0.33 -24.59 14.81
C GLY A 9 -0.21 -23.19 15.38
N PHE A 10 0.32 -23.05 16.60
CA PHE A 10 0.54 -21.75 17.23
C PHE A 10 1.58 -20.91 16.48
N LEU A 11 2.71 -21.51 16.09
CA LEU A 11 3.73 -20.83 15.27
C LEU A 11 3.18 -20.36 13.93
N LEU A 12 2.37 -21.19 13.27
CA LEU A 12 1.67 -20.84 12.03
C LEU A 12 0.72 -19.66 12.23
N ALA A 13 -0.08 -19.69 13.29
CA ALA A 13 -1.02 -18.61 13.60
C ALA A 13 -0.31 -17.28 13.89
N VAL A 14 0.75 -17.31 14.71
CA VAL A 14 1.55 -16.12 15.03
C VAL A 14 2.27 -15.60 13.79
N GLY A 15 2.89 -16.47 13.00
CA GLY A 15 3.55 -16.10 11.74
C GLY A 15 2.57 -15.46 10.75
N SER A 16 1.37 -16.03 10.62
CA SER A 16 0.31 -15.51 9.74
C SER A 16 -0.21 -14.14 10.21
N ALA A 17 -0.39 -13.96 11.52
CA ALA A 17 -0.82 -12.68 12.08
C ALA A 17 0.22 -11.57 11.87
N ILE A 18 1.51 -11.88 12.09
CA ILE A 18 2.60 -10.94 11.83
C ILE A 18 2.66 -10.58 10.34
N ALA A 19 2.57 -11.57 9.45
CA ALA A 19 2.53 -11.35 8.01
C ALA A 19 1.35 -10.47 7.60
N ALA A 20 0.15 -10.72 8.14
CA ALA A 20 -1.04 -9.92 7.85
C ALA A 20 -0.90 -8.46 8.31
N VAL A 21 -0.34 -8.22 9.50
CA VAL A 21 -0.09 -6.86 10.01
C VAL A 21 0.95 -6.14 9.16
N LEU A 22 2.05 -6.81 8.80
CA LEU A 22 3.08 -6.24 7.93
C LEU A 22 2.55 -5.95 6.52
N PHE A 23 1.74 -6.86 5.97
CA PHE A 23 1.09 -6.66 4.67
C PHE A 23 0.10 -5.50 4.73
N ARG A 24 -0.73 -5.40 5.77
CA ARG A 24 -1.66 -4.28 5.95
C ARG A 24 -0.93 -2.95 6.13
N ARG A 25 0.17 -2.93 6.90
CA ARG A 25 1.04 -1.75 7.02
C ARG A 25 1.68 -1.38 5.69
N ARG A 26 2.13 -2.36 4.90
CA ARG A 26 2.72 -2.14 3.57
C ARG A 26 1.70 -1.70 2.55
N ALA A 27 0.48 -2.25 2.58
CA ALA A 27 -0.64 -1.84 1.73
C ALA A 27 -1.13 -0.43 2.09
N ALA A 28 -1.22 -0.11 3.38
CA ALA A 28 -1.48 1.26 3.84
C ALA A 28 -0.34 2.23 3.50
N ARG A 29 0.90 1.73 3.35
CA ARG A 29 2.07 2.47 2.82
C ARG A 29 2.20 2.42 1.31
N SER A 30 1.44 1.58 0.61
CA SER A 30 1.21 1.68 -0.85
C SER A 30 0.25 2.83 -1.10
N LYS A 31 0.68 3.99 -0.57
CA LYS A 31 0.01 5.26 -0.57
C LYS A 31 -0.26 5.67 -2.00
N GLU A 32 -1.31 6.46 -2.13
CA GLU A 32 -1.62 7.22 -3.34
C GLU A 32 -0.32 7.79 -3.91
N ARG A 33 -0.09 7.52 -5.20
CA ARG A 33 1.12 7.93 -5.92
C ARG A 33 0.72 8.74 -7.13
N VAL A 34 1.60 9.63 -7.55
CA VAL A 34 1.39 10.42 -8.77
C VAL A 34 2.16 9.76 -9.91
N GLU A 35 1.42 9.32 -10.91
CA GLU A 35 1.95 8.87 -12.20
C GLU A 35 1.57 9.91 -13.26
N LEU A 36 2.58 10.43 -13.96
CA LEU A 36 2.40 11.35 -15.08
C LEU A 36 2.53 10.57 -16.38
N TYR A 37 1.47 10.56 -17.17
CA TYR A 37 1.44 9.95 -18.49
C TYR A 37 1.59 11.05 -19.54
N PHE A 38 2.57 10.89 -20.43
CA PHE A 38 2.86 11.85 -21.49
C PHE A 38 2.33 11.34 -22.83
N ALA A 39 2.11 12.26 -23.78
CA ALA A 39 1.56 11.95 -25.09
C ALA A 39 2.48 11.08 -25.96
N ASP A 40 3.78 11.05 -25.65
CA ASP A 40 4.77 10.18 -26.28
C ASP A 40 4.73 8.73 -25.74
N GLY A 41 3.79 8.44 -24.83
CA GLY A 41 3.65 7.13 -24.20
C GLY A 41 4.62 6.90 -23.04
N THR A 42 5.44 7.88 -22.68
CA THR A 42 6.31 7.78 -21.50
C THR A 42 5.51 7.99 -20.23
N MET A 43 6.03 7.40 -19.15
CA MET A 43 5.43 7.46 -17.82
C MET A 43 6.48 7.81 -16.79
N VAL A 44 6.18 8.80 -15.95
CA VAL A 44 7.04 9.21 -14.83
C VAL A 44 6.28 9.03 -13.53
N SER A 45 6.84 8.23 -12.63
CA SER A 45 6.34 8.12 -11.26
C SER A 45 7.03 9.17 -10.40
N LEU A 46 6.26 10.00 -9.71
CA LEU A 46 6.81 10.88 -8.67
C LEU A 46 6.96 10.09 -7.37
N ALA A 47 8.13 10.19 -6.74
CA ALA A 47 8.36 9.59 -5.43
C ALA A 47 7.55 10.31 -4.34
N GLU A 48 7.32 9.63 -3.21
CA GLU A 48 6.69 10.24 -2.04
C GLU A 48 7.53 11.43 -1.54
N GLY A 49 6.89 12.58 -1.32
CA GLY A 49 7.57 13.83 -0.96
C GLY A 49 8.31 14.53 -2.12
N ALA A 50 8.16 14.06 -3.37
CA ALA A 50 8.67 14.78 -4.52
C ALA A 50 7.98 16.17 -4.64
N PRO A 51 8.71 17.21 -5.09
CA PRO A 51 8.13 18.54 -5.21
C PRO A 51 6.85 18.56 -6.05
N GLY A 52 5.74 18.98 -5.43
CA GLY A 52 4.43 19.09 -6.10
C GLY A 52 3.58 17.82 -6.14
N ALA A 53 4.11 16.65 -5.75
CA ALA A 53 3.32 15.41 -5.72
C ALA A 53 2.14 15.52 -4.75
N GLU A 54 2.34 16.10 -3.57
CA GLU A 54 1.33 16.25 -2.53
C GLU A 54 0.16 17.14 -2.95
N ARG A 55 0.43 18.20 -3.74
CA ARG A 55 -0.64 19.05 -4.30
C ARG A 55 -1.47 18.29 -5.33
N LEU A 56 -0.82 17.50 -6.19
CA LEU A 56 -1.51 16.69 -7.19
C LEU A 56 -2.37 15.61 -6.53
N LEU A 57 -1.86 14.95 -5.47
CA LEU A 57 -2.64 14.01 -4.68
C LEU A 57 -3.86 14.65 -4.03
N GLN A 58 -3.72 15.87 -3.50
CA GLN A 58 -4.85 16.59 -2.91
C GLN A 58 -5.96 16.86 -3.93
N HIS A 59 -5.61 17.35 -5.13
CA HIS A 59 -6.60 17.55 -6.19
C HIS A 59 -7.24 16.24 -6.67
N ALA A 60 -6.48 15.16 -6.76
CA ALA A 60 -7.02 13.84 -7.11
C ALA A 60 -8.06 13.37 -6.08
N ARG A 61 -7.83 13.57 -4.77
CA ARG A 61 -8.80 13.26 -3.72
C ARG A 61 -10.07 14.08 -3.85
N GLU A 62 -9.95 15.38 -4.13
CA GLU A 62 -11.10 16.27 -4.33
C GLU A 62 -11.96 15.81 -5.52
N LEU A 63 -11.33 15.47 -6.65
CA LEU A 63 -12.01 14.95 -7.83
C LEU A 63 -12.71 13.60 -7.59
N LEU A 64 -12.02 12.66 -6.93
CA LEU A 64 -12.59 11.35 -6.60
C LEU A 64 -13.71 11.47 -5.56
N GLY A 65 -13.62 12.43 -4.65
CA GLY A 65 -14.67 12.74 -3.67
C GLY A 65 -15.92 13.31 -4.32
N ALA A 66 -15.76 14.20 -5.32
CA ALA A 66 -16.88 14.76 -6.07
C ALA A 66 -17.55 13.76 -7.03
N ALA A 67 -16.81 12.76 -7.51
CA ALA A 67 -17.31 11.75 -8.45
C ALA A 67 -18.06 10.57 -7.79
N ARG A 68 -18.11 10.52 -6.44
CA ARG A 68 -18.69 9.42 -5.67
C ARG A 68 -20.03 9.79 -5.06
#